data_AF-A0A355UES2-F1
#
_entry.id   AF-A0A355UES2-F1
#
_cell.length_a   1.000
_cell.length_b   1.000
_cell.length_c   1.000
_cell.angle_alpha   90.00
_cell.angle_beta   90.00
_cell.angle_gamma   90.00
#
_symmetry.space_group_name_H-M   'P 1'
#
loop_
_entity.id
_entity.type
_entity.pdbx_description
1 polymer ?
#
loop_
_entity_poly.entity_id
_entity_poly.type
_entity_poly.pdbx_seq_one_letter_code
_entity_poly.pdbx_strand_id
1 'polypeptide(L)'
;MVFASCKKEPNMERNPNDTGHDINELRKKILYEGDTNAYECLSIEYFDEDDGWTAFLPYAIIMSNKTNYHVASFDVFTNIRIIYRDEKLDSIDEATAKLAIEYLEKSAKTGSEQAINELNKLPKNSNKMTYKEKFIYINTER
;
A
#
# COMPACT_ATOMS: atom_id res chain seq x y z
N MET A 1 49.73 -28.71 12.90
CA MET A 1 48.50 -28.95 12.11
C MET A 1 47.35 -28.38 12.94
N VAL A 2 46.90 -27.17 12.61
CA VAL A 2 45.78 -26.51 13.30
C VAL A 2 44.61 -26.55 12.34
N PHE A 3 43.62 -27.38 12.62
CA PHE A 3 42.35 -27.35 11.90
C PHE A 3 41.55 -26.16 12.43
N ALA A 4 41.61 -25.05 11.69
CA ALA A 4 40.67 -23.94 11.90
C ALA A 4 39.27 -24.44 11.51
N SER A 5 38.46 -24.75 12.52
CA SER A 5 37.05 -25.06 12.34
C SER A 5 36.33 -23.79 11.88
N CYS A 6 36.10 -23.65 10.56
CA CYS A 6 35.15 -22.69 10.03
C CYS A 6 33.79 -22.98 10.66
N LYS A 7 33.35 -22.14 11.60
CA LYS A 7 31.94 -22.05 11.96
C LYS A 7 31.23 -21.62 10.67
N LYS A 8 30.34 -22.47 10.15
CA LYS A 8 29.39 -22.05 9.12
C LYS A 8 28.66 -20.83 9.67
N GLU A 9 28.84 -19.68 9.05
CA GLU A 9 27.90 -18.59 9.21
C GLU A 9 26.51 -19.13 8.84
N PRO A 10 25.46 -18.83 9.62
CA PRO A 10 24.11 -19.18 9.20
C PRO A 10 23.90 -18.55 7.82
N ASN A 11 23.45 -19.33 6.85
CA ASN A 11 22.89 -18.80 5.62
C ASN A 11 21.68 -17.95 6.03
N MET A 12 21.91 -16.69 6.37
CA MET A 12 20.89 -15.67 6.40
C MET A 12 20.64 -15.38 4.94
N GLU A 13 19.60 -16.01 4.37
CA GLU A 13 18.93 -15.41 3.23
C GLU A 13 18.47 -14.04 3.71
N ARG A 14 19.30 -13.01 3.48
CA ARG A 14 18.92 -11.64 3.76
C ARG A 14 17.81 -11.32 2.79
N ASN A 15 16.62 -11.06 3.32
CA ASN A 15 15.61 -10.34 2.58
C ASN A 15 16.26 -9.01 2.13
N PRO A 16 16.34 -8.70 0.82
CA PRO A 16 16.96 -7.48 0.34
C PRO A 16 16.31 -6.20 0.91
N ASN A 17 15.10 -6.32 1.47
CA ASN A 17 14.38 -5.23 2.14
C ASN A 17 14.45 -5.24 3.68
N ASP A 18 15.20 -6.16 4.31
CA ASP A 18 15.48 -6.08 5.75
C ASP A 18 16.43 -4.90 6.01
N THR A 19 15.87 -3.73 6.29
CA THR A 19 16.64 -2.52 6.56
C THR A 19 17.27 -2.52 7.96
N GLY A 20 17.01 -3.56 8.77
CA GLY A 20 17.43 -3.67 10.16
C GLY A 20 16.57 -2.86 11.13
N HIS A 21 15.43 -2.32 10.67
CA HIS A 21 14.49 -1.60 11.53
C HIS A 21 13.63 -2.55 12.38
N ASP A 22 13.36 -2.14 13.63
CA ASP A 22 12.36 -2.83 14.45
C ASP A 22 10.96 -2.49 13.95
N ILE A 23 10.34 -3.44 13.24
CA ILE A 23 8.98 -3.33 12.69
C ILE A 23 7.97 -2.88 13.77
N ASN A 24 8.09 -3.34 15.02
CA ASN A 24 7.14 -2.96 16.07
C ASN A 24 7.29 -1.50 16.48
N GLU A 25 8.51 -0.98 16.50
CA GLU A 25 8.75 0.44 16.77
C GLU A 25 8.26 1.32 15.62
N LEU A 26 8.48 0.92 14.36
CA LEU A 26 7.91 1.61 13.20
C LEU A 26 6.38 1.70 13.29
N ARG A 27 5.73 0.56 13.56
CA ARG A 27 4.27 0.50 13.74
C ARG A 27 3.78 1.44 14.83
N LYS A 28 4.41 1.47 16.01
CA LYS A 28 4.03 2.38 17.10
C LYS A 28 4.10 3.86 16.70
N LYS A 29 5.20 4.27 16.04
CA LYS A 29 5.37 5.65 15.59
C LYS A 29 4.29 6.08 14.60
N ILE A 30 3.91 5.20 13.67
CA ILE A 30 2.79 5.48 12.75
C ILE A 30 1.46 5.59 13.52
N LEU A 31 1.18 4.62 14.39
CA LEU A 31 -0.10 4.53 15.10
C LEU A 31 -0.32 5.70 16.07
N TYR A 32 0.70 6.11 16.81
CA TYR A 32 0.55 7.10 17.88
C TYR A 32 0.98 8.51 17.45
N GLU A 33 1.99 8.62 16.60
CA GLU A 33 2.63 9.90 16.28
C GLU A 33 2.32 10.36 14.85
N GLY A 34 1.92 9.46 13.96
CA GLY A 34 1.75 9.78 12.53
C GLY A 34 3.07 10.11 11.86
N ASP A 35 4.16 9.42 12.25
CA ASP A 35 5.50 9.61 11.71
C ASP A 35 5.58 9.13 10.25
N THR A 36 5.79 10.06 9.31
CA THR A 36 5.91 9.77 7.87
C THR A 36 7.15 8.98 7.52
N ASN A 37 8.27 9.19 8.23
CA ASN A 37 9.50 8.45 7.97
C ASN A 37 9.34 7.00 8.42
N ALA A 38 8.73 6.78 9.59
CA ALA A 38 8.42 5.44 10.05
C ALA A 38 7.45 4.71 9.10
N TYR A 39 6.50 5.45 8.53
CA TYR A 39 5.59 4.94 7.51
C TYR A 39 6.30 4.49 6.23
N GLU A 40 7.22 5.30 5.71
CA GLU A 40 8.03 4.96 4.53
C GLU A 40 8.97 3.78 4.79
N CYS A 41 9.61 3.72 5.95
CA CYS A 41 10.40 2.55 6.33
C CYS A 41 9.53 1.28 6.39
N LEU A 42 8.34 1.37 6.99
CA LEU A 42 7.44 0.23 7.12
C LEU A 42 6.92 -0.25 5.75
N SER A 43 6.69 0.66 4.79
CA SER A 43 6.25 0.26 3.45
C SER A 43 7.33 -0.53 2.70
N ILE A 44 8.62 -0.21 2.91
CA ILE A 44 9.75 -0.95 2.34
C ILE A 44 9.85 -2.34 2.95
N GLU A 45 9.75 -2.46 4.28
CA GLU A 45 9.79 -3.76 4.96
C GLU A 45 8.70 -4.72 4.45
N TYR A 46 7.50 -4.21 4.19
CA TYR A 46 6.39 -5.02 3.66
C TYR A 46 6.44 -5.29 2.15
N PHE A 47 7.34 -4.67 1.39
CA PHE A 47 7.30 -4.76 -0.07
C PHE A 47 7.54 -6.17 -0.61
N ASP A 48 8.43 -6.95 0.05
CA ASP A 48 8.86 -8.29 -0.39
C ASP A 48 8.25 -9.43 0.43
N GLU A 49 7.35 -9.14 1.37
CA GLU A 49 6.64 -10.19 2.11
C GLU A 49 5.46 -10.73 1.27
N ASP A 50 5.27 -12.06 1.26
CA ASP A 50 4.23 -12.76 0.47
C ASP A 50 2.80 -12.19 0.69
N ASP A 51 2.54 -11.57 1.84
CA ASP A 51 1.29 -10.89 2.21
C ASP A 51 1.49 -9.44 2.69
N GLY A 52 2.66 -8.84 2.44
CA GLY A 52 3.06 -7.58 3.06
C GLY A 52 2.14 -6.40 2.75
N TRP A 53 1.62 -6.31 1.52
CA TRP A 53 0.62 -5.30 1.16
C TRP A 53 -0.67 -5.43 1.99
N THR A 54 -1.16 -6.66 2.18
CA THR A 54 -2.33 -6.89 3.04
C THR A 54 -2.03 -6.49 4.50
N ALA A 55 -0.83 -6.79 4.99
CA ALA A 55 -0.40 -6.43 6.33
C ALA A 55 -0.17 -4.92 6.52
N PHE A 56 0.18 -4.20 5.44
CA PHE A 56 0.45 -2.77 5.46
C PHE A 56 -0.82 -1.91 5.41
N LEU A 57 -1.89 -2.39 4.77
CA LEU A 57 -3.13 -1.64 4.55
C LEU A 57 -3.70 -0.92 5.80
N PRO A 58 -3.76 -1.54 7.01
CA PRO A 58 -4.23 -0.83 8.20
C PRO A 58 -3.41 0.42 8.54
N TYR A 59 -2.10 0.38 8.33
CA TYR A 59 -1.20 1.51 8.59
C TYR A 59 -1.40 2.63 7.57
N ALA A 60 -1.61 2.29 6.29
CA ALA A 60 -1.95 3.26 5.25
C ALA A 60 -3.27 4.00 5.55
N ILE A 61 -4.30 3.27 5.99
CA ILE A 61 -5.59 3.83 6.41
C ILE A 61 -5.40 4.79 7.59
N ILE A 62 -4.70 4.35 8.63
CA ILE A 62 -4.48 5.14 9.85
C ILE A 62 -3.67 6.41 9.53
N MET A 63 -2.59 6.26 8.76
CA MET A 63 -1.70 7.36 8.39
C MET A 63 -2.43 8.40 7.53
N SER A 64 -3.18 7.95 6.53
CA SER A 64 -4.02 8.81 5.69
C SER A 64 -5.04 9.59 6.53
N ASN A 65 -5.63 8.98 7.55
CA ASN A 65 -6.66 9.64 8.36
C ASN A 65 -6.10 10.59 9.43
N LYS A 66 -4.90 10.31 9.93
CA LYS A 66 -4.22 11.17 10.92
C LYS A 66 -3.55 12.38 10.30
N THR A 67 -3.12 12.28 9.06
CA THR A 67 -2.26 13.26 8.41
C THR A 67 -2.83 13.70 7.07
N ASN A 68 -2.26 14.74 6.47
CA ASN A 68 -2.54 15.10 5.07
C ASN A 68 -1.55 14.46 4.10
N TYR A 69 -0.89 13.37 4.49
CA TYR A 69 0.11 12.70 3.66
C TYR A 69 -0.57 11.97 2.49
N HIS A 70 -0.47 12.58 1.30
CA HIS A 70 -1.14 12.10 0.09
C HIS A 70 -0.72 10.68 -0.30
N VAL A 71 0.56 10.33 -0.11
CA VAL A 71 1.11 9.00 -0.36
C VAL A 71 0.34 7.93 0.41
N ALA A 72 0.09 8.13 1.71
CA ALA A 72 -0.67 7.17 2.51
C ALA A 72 -2.09 6.95 1.97
N SER A 73 -2.72 7.99 1.41
CA SER A 73 -4.04 7.84 0.80
C SER A 73 -3.97 7.08 -0.53
N PHE A 74 -2.94 7.32 -1.33
CA PHE A 74 -2.70 6.57 -2.57
C PHE A 74 -2.37 5.10 -2.31
N ASP A 75 -1.63 4.82 -1.24
CA ASP A 75 -1.27 3.46 -0.83
C ASP A 75 -2.51 2.65 -0.47
N VAL A 76 -3.51 3.23 0.20
CA VAL A 76 -4.78 2.52 0.47
C VAL A 76 -5.41 2.01 -0.83
N PHE A 77 -5.51 2.87 -1.85
CA PHE A 77 -6.02 2.47 -3.16
C PHE A 77 -5.15 1.38 -3.80
N THR A 78 -3.82 1.54 -3.78
CA THR A 78 -2.87 0.61 -4.40
C THR A 78 -2.87 -0.76 -3.73
N ASN A 79 -2.96 -0.81 -2.39
CA ASN A 79 -3.07 -2.04 -1.63
C ASN A 79 -4.36 -2.80 -1.98
N ILE A 80 -5.50 -2.11 -2.05
CA ILE A 80 -6.76 -2.75 -2.46
C ILE A 80 -6.69 -3.23 -3.92
N ARG A 81 -6.09 -2.45 -4.82
CA ARG A 81 -5.76 -2.86 -6.20
C ARG A 81 -4.96 -4.16 -6.24
N ILE A 82 -3.95 -4.31 -5.39
CA ILE A 82 -3.11 -5.51 -5.35
C ILE A 82 -3.91 -6.71 -4.83
N ILE A 83 -4.71 -6.55 -3.77
CA ILE A 83 -5.56 -7.61 -3.20
C ILE A 83 -6.53 -8.19 -4.24
N TYR A 84 -7.11 -7.31 -5.07
CA TYR A 84 -8.11 -7.66 -6.09
C TYR A 84 -7.53 -7.71 -7.51
N ARG A 85 -6.22 -7.92 -7.69
CA ARG A 85 -5.62 -7.95 -9.04
C ARG A 85 -6.09 -9.16 -9.86
N ASP A 86 -5.94 -9.03 -11.18
CA ASP A 86 -6.14 -10.10 -12.16
C ASP A 86 -7.54 -10.73 -12.05
N GLU A 87 -7.62 -12.05 -11.92
CA GLU A 87 -8.85 -12.86 -11.86
C GLU A 87 -9.75 -12.58 -10.64
N LYS A 88 -9.29 -11.76 -9.68
CA LYS A 88 -10.08 -11.33 -8.52
C LYS A 88 -10.76 -9.98 -8.71
N LEU A 89 -10.51 -9.25 -9.80
CA LEU A 89 -10.97 -7.87 -9.93
C LEU A 89 -12.50 -7.73 -9.81
N ASP A 90 -13.25 -8.64 -10.43
CA ASP A 90 -14.72 -8.63 -10.38
C ASP A 90 -15.30 -9.07 -9.02
N SER A 91 -14.46 -9.63 -8.14
CA SER A 91 -14.89 -10.12 -6.81
C SER A 91 -15.00 -9.02 -5.75
N ILE A 92 -14.47 -7.82 -6.02
CA ILE A 92 -14.57 -6.69 -5.08
C ILE A 92 -16.02 -6.32 -4.82
N ASP A 93 -16.37 -6.11 -3.56
CA ASP A 93 -17.68 -5.59 -3.17
C ASP A 93 -17.75 -4.07 -3.27
N GLU A 94 -18.96 -3.52 -3.30
CA GLU A 94 -19.19 -2.08 -3.47
C GLU A 94 -18.59 -1.23 -2.34
N ALA A 95 -18.59 -1.73 -1.09
CA ALA A 95 -18.09 -0.99 0.06
C ALA A 95 -16.56 -0.92 0.05
N THR A 96 -15.89 -2.02 -0.29
CA THR A 96 -14.44 -2.07 -0.45
C THR A 96 -13.98 -1.22 -1.64
N ALA A 97 -14.71 -1.26 -2.77
CA ALA A 97 -14.43 -0.39 -3.91
C ALA A 97 -14.63 1.09 -3.57
N LYS A 98 -15.68 1.42 -2.83
CA LYS A 98 -15.93 2.78 -2.33
C LYS A 98 -14.78 3.28 -1.48
N LEU A 99 -14.28 2.47 -0.56
CA LEU A 99 -13.11 2.80 0.24
C LEU A 99 -11.90 3.12 -0.65
N ALA A 100 -11.58 2.26 -1.61
CA ALA A 100 -10.44 2.48 -2.50
C ALA A 100 -10.54 3.80 -3.29
N ILE A 101 -11.71 4.07 -3.89
CA ILE A 101 -11.93 5.26 -4.71
C ILE A 101 -11.94 6.54 -3.86
N GLU A 102 -12.55 6.53 -2.67
CA GLU A 102 -12.56 7.71 -1.79
C GLU A 102 -11.15 8.09 -1.33
N TYR A 103 -10.27 7.10 -1.07
CA TYR A 103 -8.87 7.37 -0.73
C TYR A 103 -8.05 7.82 -1.94
N LEU A 104 -8.35 7.31 -3.14
CA LEU A 104 -7.77 7.82 -4.38
C LEU A 104 -8.15 9.30 -4.62
N GLU A 105 -9.43 9.64 -4.48
CA GLU A 105 -9.92 11.03 -4.56
C GLU A 105 -9.30 11.93 -3.48
N LYS A 106 -9.14 11.42 -2.25
CA LYS A 106 -8.47 12.12 -1.16
C LYS A 106 -7.01 12.41 -1.50
N SER A 107 -6.29 11.44 -2.04
CA SER A 107 -4.90 11.60 -2.48
C SER A 107 -4.76 12.63 -3.60
N ALA A 108 -5.67 12.62 -4.58
CA ALA A 108 -5.69 13.61 -5.66
C ALA A 108 -5.94 15.03 -5.14
N LYS A 109 -6.88 15.19 -4.20
CA LYS A 109 -7.19 16.49 -3.56
C LYS A 109 -6.02 17.07 -2.79
N THR A 110 -5.14 16.23 -2.25
CA THR A 110 -3.93 16.64 -1.51
C THR A 110 -2.69 16.76 -2.38
N GLY A 111 -2.83 16.63 -3.70
CA GLY A 111 -1.79 16.96 -4.69
C GLY A 111 -1.05 15.76 -5.30
N SER A 112 -1.50 14.52 -5.10
CA SER A 112 -0.89 13.37 -5.77
C SER A 112 -1.18 13.37 -7.27
N GLU A 113 -0.15 13.61 -8.09
CA GLU A 113 -0.23 13.51 -9.55
C GLU A 113 -0.62 12.10 -10.01
N GLN A 114 -0.10 11.07 -9.33
CA GLN A 114 -0.43 9.67 -9.60
C GLN A 114 -1.93 9.41 -9.40
N ALA A 115 -2.50 9.89 -8.30
CA ALA A 115 -3.92 9.74 -8.03
C ALA A 115 -4.79 10.50 -9.06
N ILE A 116 -4.36 11.71 -9.44
CA ILE A 116 -5.02 12.50 -10.50
C ILE A 116 -5.01 11.72 -11.82
N ASN A 117 -3.87 11.14 -12.19
CA ASN A 117 -3.73 10.37 -13.42
C ASN A 117 -4.63 9.12 -13.44
N GLU A 118 -4.72 8.39 -12.33
CA GLU A 118 -5.63 7.25 -12.20
C GLU A 118 -7.10 7.68 -12.35
N LEU A 119 -7.51 8.77 -11.71
CA LEU A 119 -8.87 9.30 -11.83
C LEU A 119 -9.19 9.81 -13.24
N ASN A 120 -8.20 10.37 -13.94
CA ASN A 120 -8.35 10.87 -15.32
C ASN A 120 -8.58 9.75 -16.34
N LYS A 121 -8.34 8.48 -15.99
CA LYS A 121 -8.71 7.34 -16.85
C LYS A 121 -10.22 7.21 -16.97
N LEU A 122 -10.97 7.59 -15.94
CA LEU A 122 -12.42 7.43 -15.91
C LEU A 122 -13.11 8.21 -17.05
N PRO A 123 -14.19 7.67 -17.64
CA PRO A 123 -14.91 8.34 -18.70
C PRO A 123 -15.68 9.57 -18.18
N LYS A 124 -16.06 10.48 -19.09
CA LYS A 124 -16.78 11.73 -18.75
C LYS A 124 -18.10 11.51 -17.99
N ASN A 125 -18.75 10.36 -18.17
CA ASN A 125 -20.01 9.98 -17.51
C ASN A 125 -19.79 9.13 -16.24
N SER A 126 -18.57 9.10 -15.69
CA SER A 126 -18.22 8.33 -14.49
C SER A 126 -18.99 8.73 -13.23
N ASN A 127 -19.63 9.90 -13.23
CA ASN A 127 -20.55 10.31 -12.16
C ASN A 127 -21.79 9.40 -12.03
N LYS A 128 -22.12 8.59 -13.05
CA LYS A 128 -23.21 7.61 -13.02
C LYS A 128 -22.74 6.20 -12.65
N MET A 129 -21.44 5.98 -12.59
CA MET A 129 -20.86 4.68 -12.25
C MET A 129 -20.89 4.46 -10.73
N THR A 130 -21.17 3.23 -10.33
CA THR A 130 -20.90 2.71 -8.98
C THR A 130 -19.41 2.77 -8.67
N TYR A 131 -19.05 2.67 -7.40
CA TYR A 131 -17.65 2.64 -7.01
C TYR A 131 -16.96 1.36 -7.50
N LYS A 132 -17.67 0.22 -7.49
CA LYS A 132 -17.18 -1.02 -8.10
C LYS A 132 -16.85 -0.83 -9.58
N GLU A 133 -17.77 -0.26 -10.36
CA GLU A 133 -17.52 0.00 -11.79
C GLU A 133 -16.32 0.94 -11.99
N LYS A 134 -16.19 2.02 -11.19
CA LYS A 134 -15.03 2.92 -11.28
C LYS A 134 -13.72 2.20 -10.97
N PHE A 135 -13.71 1.41 -9.91
CA PHE A 135 -12.54 0.65 -9.49
C PHE A 135 -12.14 -0.36 -10.57
N ILE A 136 -13.08 -1.14 -11.10
CA ILE A 136 -12.82 -2.10 -12.18
C ILE A 136 -12.30 -1.36 -13.42
N TYR A 137 -12.93 -0.26 -13.83
CA TYR A 137 -12.53 0.51 -15.01
C TYR A 137 -11.06 0.98 -14.91
N ILE A 138 -10.69 1.63 -13.79
CA ILE A 138 -9.33 2.14 -13.57
C ILE A 138 -8.28 1.01 -13.62
N ASN A 139 -8.67 -0.22 -13.25
CA ASN A 139 -7.78 -1.38 -13.13
C ASN A 139 -7.77 -2.31 -14.35
N THR A 140 -8.67 -2.10 -15.32
CA THR A 140 -8.77 -2.90 -16.55
C THR A 140 -8.05 -2.22 -17.73
N GLU A 141 -8.06 -0.88 -17.77
CA GLU A 141 -7.35 -0.08 -18.78
C GLU A 141 -5.84 -0.03 -18.46
N ARG A 142 -5.10 -1.05 -18.89
CA ARG A 142 -3.62 -1.13 -18.85
C ARG A 142 -3.00 -0.91 -20.21
#